data_AF-A0A6L3N9Q8-F1
#
_entry.id   AF-A0A6L3N9Q8-F1
#
_cell.length_a   1.000
_cell.length_b   1.000
_cell.length_c   1.000
_cell.angle_alpha   90.00
_cell.angle_beta   90.00
_cell.angle_gamma   90.00
#
_symmetry.space_group_name_H-M   'P 1'
#
loop_
_entity.id
_entity.type
_entity.pdbx_description
1 polymer ?
#
loop_
_entity_poly.entity_id
_entity_poly.type
_entity_poly.pdbx_seq_one_letter_code
_entity_poly.pdbx_strand_id
1 'polypeptide(L)'
;AGTGEQRDALQALAAERAALSQHATKLAGEAARLRGLAGTFERWHEQMISLTTQNQDMRTKNQELSAIVAHVSIVSLNASIEAARAGTAGRGFSIVASEVRGLAARSQQLSNSYRDSLNRNDLVTAATFQDIQAGGKMITAALATVETLAGQLHARLEGAAA
;
A
#
# COMPACT_ATOMS: atom_id res chain seq x y z
N ALA A 1 10.40 -56.25 40.46
CA ALA A 1 9.30 -55.31 40.22
C ALA A 1 9.81 -53.91 39.92
N GLY A 2 10.62 -53.29 40.79
CA GLY A 2 11.03 -51.88 40.64
C GLY A 2 11.86 -51.49 39.40
N THR A 3 12.57 -52.41 38.74
CA THR A 3 13.36 -52.09 37.53
C THR A 3 12.52 -51.96 36.24
N GLY A 4 11.31 -52.53 36.22
CA GLY A 4 10.36 -52.39 35.11
C GLY A 4 9.62 -51.05 35.16
N GLU A 5 9.02 -50.73 36.31
CA GLU A 5 8.33 -49.44 36.52
C GLU A 5 9.26 -48.24 36.30
N GLN A 6 10.52 -48.33 36.72
CA GLN A 6 11.48 -47.25 36.54
C GLN A 6 11.91 -47.09 35.07
N ARG A 7 11.94 -48.17 34.28
CA ARG A 7 12.17 -48.11 32.83
C ARG A 7 10.96 -47.53 32.09
N ASP A 8 9.75 -47.90 32.48
CA ASP A 8 8.51 -47.41 31.88
C ASP A 8 8.34 -45.90 32.17
N ALA A 9 8.64 -45.46 33.39
CA ALA A 9 8.65 -44.05 33.77
C ALA A 9 9.68 -43.22 32.97
N LEU A 10 10.90 -43.75 32.78
CA LEU A 10 11.93 -43.09 31.96
C LEU A 10 11.53 -43.01 30.48
N GLN A 11 10.88 -44.05 29.94
CA GLN A 11 10.36 -44.03 28.56
C GLN A 11 9.23 -43.01 28.39
N ALA A 12 8.30 -42.92 29.34
CA ALA A 12 7.23 -41.93 29.32
C ALA A 12 7.78 -40.50 29.34
N LEU A 13 8.76 -40.24 30.20
CA LEU A 13 9.39 -38.92 30.34
C LEU A 13 10.20 -38.53 29.09
N ALA A 14 10.89 -39.50 28.46
CA ALA A 14 11.56 -39.31 27.19
C ALA A 14 10.58 -39.00 26.04
N ALA A 15 9.42 -39.68 26.00
CA ALA A 15 8.38 -39.45 25.00
C ALA A 15 7.74 -38.06 25.17
N GLU A 16 7.46 -37.64 26.41
CA GLU A 16 6.95 -36.31 26.72
C GLU A 16 7.95 -35.22 26.30
N ARG A 17 9.24 -35.41 26.60
CA ARG A 17 10.30 -34.47 26.19
C ARG A 17 10.41 -34.37 24.67
N ALA A 18 10.31 -35.48 23.95
CA ALA A 18 10.31 -35.50 22.49
C ALA A 18 9.11 -34.75 21.91
N ALA A 19 7.92 -34.93 22.48
CA ALA A 19 6.71 -34.22 22.07
C ALA A 19 6.82 -32.70 22.30
N LEU A 20 7.32 -32.29 23.48
CA LEU A 20 7.57 -30.89 23.80
C LEU A 20 8.61 -30.27 22.86
N SER A 21 9.72 -30.96 22.59
CA SER A 21 10.73 -30.50 21.64
C SER A 21 10.15 -30.30 20.23
N GLN A 22 9.33 -31.25 19.76
CA GLN A 22 8.65 -31.12 18.47
C GLN A 22 7.69 -29.93 18.43
N HIS A 23 6.95 -29.67 19.51
CA HIS A 23 6.07 -28.49 19.63
C HIS A 23 6.87 -27.19 19.60
N ALA A 24 8.02 -27.13 20.29
CA ALA A 24 8.89 -25.95 20.27
C ALA A 24 9.41 -25.65 18.86
N THR A 25 9.84 -26.68 18.10
CA THR A 25 10.26 -26.50 16.70
C THR A 25 9.13 -25.99 15.81
N LYS A 26 7.89 -26.49 15.99
CA LYS A 26 6.72 -25.98 15.26
C LYS A 26 6.46 -24.51 15.57
N LEU A 27 6.47 -24.11 16.84
CA LEU A 27 6.27 -22.72 17.24
C LEU A 27 7.35 -21.79 16.67
N ALA A 28 8.62 -22.22 16.69
CA ALA A 28 9.71 -21.46 16.09
C ALA A 28 9.50 -21.25 14.58
N GLY A 29 9.00 -22.27 13.89
CA GLY A 29 8.59 -22.17 12.49
C GLY A 29 7.50 -21.14 12.25
N GLU A 30 6.45 -21.11 13.09
CA GLU A 30 5.38 -20.12 12.95
C GLU A 30 5.80 -18.71 13.32
N ALA A 31 6.67 -18.54 14.32
CA ALA A 31 7.29 -17.25 14.61
C ALA A 31 8.07 -16.72 13.41
N ALA A 32 8.85 -17.58 12.72
CA ALA A 32 9.58 -17.20 11.52
C ALA A 32 8.64 -16.77 10.38
N ARG A 33 7.53 -17.49 10.16
CA ARG A 33 6.51 -17.10 9.17
C ARG A 33 5.86 -15.75 9.50
N LEU A 34 5.49 -15.53 10.77
CA LEU A 34 4.91 -14.26 11.22
C LEU A 34 5.88 -13.10 11.07
N ARG A 35 7.19 -13.28 11.35
CA ARG A 35 8.21 -12.25 11.08
C ARG A 35 8.33 -11.92 9.59
N GLY A 36 8.29 -12.94 8.72
CA GLY A 36 8.28 -12.72 7.28
C GLY A 36 7.05 -11.94 6.81
N LEU A 37 5.89 -12.22 7.40
CA LEU A 37 4.65 -11.49 7.12
C LEU A 37 4.74 -10.03 7.64
N ALA A 38 5.25 -9.81 8.85
CA ALA A 38 5.49 -8.47 9.40
C ALA A 38 6.37 -7.63 8.48
N GLY A 39 7.48 -8.19 7.99
CA GLY A 39 8.34 -7.50 7.03
C GLY A 39 7.65 -7.22 5.69
N THR A 40 6.64 -8.01 5.30
CA THR A 40 5.83 -7.75 4.09
C THR A 40 4.89 -6.56 4.31
N PHE A 41 4.27 -6.46 5.47
CA PHE A 41 3.43 -5.31 5.84
C PHE A 41 4.24 -4.02 5.94
N GLU A 42 5.48 -4.07 6.45
CA GLU A 42 6.37 -2.90 6.47
C GLU A 42 6.70 -2.41 5.05
N ARG A 43 7.04 -3.33 4.13
CA ARG A 43 7.26 -2.96 2.72
C ARG A 43 6.02 -2.37 2.08
N TRP A 44 4.83 -2.92 2.35
CA TRP A 44 3.59 -2.34 1.86
C TRP A 44 3.32 -0.95 2.44
N HIS A 45 3.63 -0.74 3.71
CA HIS A 45 3.53 0.56 4.35
C HIS A 45 4.40 1.62 3.65
N GLU A 46 5.67 1.31 3.38
CA GLU A 46 6.57 2.17 2.61
C GLU A 46 6.04 2.45 1.19
N GLN A 47 5.53 1.42 0.51
CA GLN A 47 4.93 1.56 -0.83
C GLN A 47 3.72 2.50 -0.82
N MET A 48 2.90 2.48 0.23
CA MET A 48 1.74 3.39 0.34
C MET A 48 2.14 4.84 0.60
N ILE A 49 3.23 5.07 1.35
CA ILE A 49 3.81 6.40 1.51
C ILE A 49 4.29 6.93 0.15
N SER A 50 4.98 6.09 -0.62
CA SER A 50 5.40 6.42 -1.98
C SER A 50 4.21 6.73 -2.89
N LEU A 51 3.16 5.91 -2.87
CA LEU A 51 1.95 6.11 -3.67
C LEU A 51 1.23 7.43 -3.33
N THR A 52 1.14 7.77 -2.05
CA THR A 52 0.58 9.06 -1.60
C THR A 52 1.37 10.24 -2.17
N THR A 53 2.71 10.13 -2.15
CA THR A 53 3.62 11.15 -2.70
C THR A 53 3.46 11.27 -4.22
N GLN A 54 3.34 10.14 -4.92
CA GLN A 54 3.10 10.12 -6.37
C GLN A 54 1.75 10.72 -6.75
N ASN A 55 0.67 10.42 -6.03
CA ASN A 55 -0.64 11.06 -6.27
C ASN A 55 -0.56 12.59 -6.06
N GLN A 56 0.20 13.06 -5.07
CA GLN A 56 0.40 14.49 -4.86
C GLN A 56 1.18 15.16 -6.00
N ASP A 57 2.23 14.52 -6.53
CA ASP A 57 2.94 15.01 -7.71
C ASP A 57 2.02 15.05 -8.95
N MET A 58 1.22 13.99 -9.17
CA MET A 58 0.24 13.96 -10.26
C MET A 58 -0.81 15.07 -10.13
N ARG A 59 -1.25 15.40 -8.91
CA ARG A 59 -2.13 16.55 -8.67
C ARG A 59 -1.50 17.86 -9.11
N THR A 60 -0.24 18.11 -8.73
CA THR A 60 0.48 19.33 -9.11
C THR A 60 0.63 19.44 -10.63
N LYS A 61 1.04 18.36 -11.30
CA LYS A 61 1.15 18.32 -12.77
C LYS A 61 -0.19 18.54 -13.47
N ASN A 62 -1.28 17.98 -12.93
CA ASN A 62 -2.60 18.20 -13.50
C ASN A 62 -3.09 19.65 -13.30
N GLN A 63 -2.73 20.30 -12.19
CA GLN A 63 -3.03 21.73 -11.98
C GLN A 63 -2.27 22.61 -12.98
N GLU A 64 -0.99 22.33 -13.21
CA GLU A 64 -0.19 23.00 -14.23
C GLU A 64 -0.78 22.82 -15.62
N LEU A 65 -1.17 21.58 -15.98
CA LEU A 65 -1.85 21.29 -17.24
C LEU A 65 -3.15 22.10 -17.37
N SER A 66 -3.97 22.15 -16.31
CA SER A 66 -5.20 22.96 -16.32
C SER A 66 -4.92 24.44 -16.54
N ALA A 67 -3.85 24.99 -15.96
CA ALA A 67 -3.45 26.38 -16.16
C ALA A 67 -3.00 26.64 -17.61
N ILE A 68 -2.21 25.74 -18.20
CA ILE A 68 -1.79 25.80 -19.60
C ILE A 68 -3.01 25.78 -20.51
N VAL A 69 -3.96 24.86 -20.28
CA VAL A 69 -5.18 24.73 -21.07
C VAL A 69 -6.04 26.00 -21.00
N ALA A 70 -6.20 26.58 -19.80
CA ALA A 70 -6.90 27.84 -19.63
C ALA A 70 -6.22 28.98 -20.42
N HIS A 71 -4.89 29.05 -20.38
CA HIS A 71 -4.12 30.02 -21.15
C HIS A 71 -4.30 29.84 -22.67
N VAL A 72 -4.24 28.60 -23.17
CA VAL A 72 -4.51 28.28 -24.58
C VAL A 72 -5.92 28.72 -24.99
N SER A 73 -6.91 28.53 -24.12
CA SER A 73 -8.28 29.00 -24.36
C SER A 73 -8.32 30.52 -24.55
N ILE A 74 -7.64 31.29 -23.70
CA ILE A 74 -7.55 32.76 -23.80
C ILE A 74 -6.84 33.19 -25.09
N VAL A 75 -5.69 32.58 -25.41
CA VAL A 75 -4.94 32.90 -26.62
C VAL A 75 -5.78 32.61 -27.88
N SER A 76 -6.50 31.47 -27.90
CA SER A 76 -7.39 31.12 -29.01
C SER A 76 -8.58 32.07 -29.16
N LEU A 77 -9.09 32.61 -28.05
CA LEU A 77 -10.14 33.62 -28.06
C LEU A 77 -9.61 34.93 -28.65
N ASN A 78 -8.44 35.39 -28.21
CA ASN A 78 -7.80 36.60 -28.74
C ASN A 78 -7.52 36.46 -30.24
N ALA A 79 -7.05 35.28 -30.69
CA ALA A 79 -6.84 34.99 -32.10
C ALA A 79 -8.15 35.01 -32.90
N SER A 80 -9.25 34.50 -32.32
CA SER A 80 -10.58 34.54 -32.94
C SER A 80 -11.08 35.98 -33.10
N ILE A 81 -10.85 36.84 -32.11
CA ILE A 81 -11.22 38.27 -32.14
C ILE A 81 -10.44 39.00 -33.23
N GLU A 82 -9.11 38.80 -33.30
CA GLU A 82 -8.28 39.47 -34.31
C GLU A 82 -8.59 38.96 -35.72
N ALA A 83 -8.89 37.66 -35.87
CA ALA A 83 -9.37 37.10 -37.12
C ALA A 83 -10.70 37.72 -37.58
N ALA A 84 -11.64 37.96 -36.66
CA ALA A 84 -12.88 38.68 -36.97
C ALA A 84 -12.63 40.13 -37.39
N ARG A 85 -11.67 40.81 -36.73
CA ARG A 85 -11.26 42.18 -37.05
C ARG A 85 -10.64 42.31 -38.44
N ALA A 86 -9.89 41.31 -38.88
CA ALA A 86 -9.34 41.23 -40.24
C ALA A 86 -10.38 40.91 -41.33
N GLY A 87 -11.65 40.67 -40.97
CA GLY A 87 -12.74 40.46 -41.91
C GLY A 87 -12.51 39.24 -42.83
N THR A 88 -12.59 39.45 -44.14
CA THR A 88 -12.46 38.36 -45.13
C THR A 88 -11.08 37.71 -45.14
N ALA A 89 -10.03 38.47 -44.83
CA ALA A 89 -8.65 38.00 -44.75
C ALA A 89 -8.39 37.10 -43.53
N GLY A 90 -9.18 37.25 -42.46
CA GLY A 90 -9.03 36.49 -41.22
C GLY A 90 -9.81 35.17 -41.16
N ARG A 91 -10.63 34.83 -42.18
CA ARG A 91 -11.51 33.64 -42.14
C ARG A 91 -10.79 32.33 -41.84
N GLY A 92 -9.63 32.09 -42.46
CA GLY A 92 -8.84 30.88 -42.18
C GLY A 92 -8.33 30.82 -40.74
N PHE A 93 -7.85 31.95 -40.22
CA PHE A 93 -7.39 32.06 -38.83
C PHE A 93 -8.53 31.88 -37.83
N SER A 94 -9.74 32.35 -38.15
CA SER A 94 -10.93 32.18 -37.30
C SER A 94 -11.29 30.70 -37.11
N ILE A 95 -11.21 29.90 -38.18
CA ILE A 95 -11.46 28.44 -38.11
C ILE A 95 -10.42 27.76 -37.21
N VAL A 96 -9.13 28.05 -37.42
CA VAL A 96 -8.05 27.48 -36.61
C VAL A 96 -8.21 27.87 -35.13
N ALA A 97 -8.51 29.13 -34.86
CA ALA A 97 -8.70 29.62 -33.50
C ALA A 97 -9.90 28.93 -32.80
N SER A 98 -10.99 28.69 -33.52
CA SER A 98 -12.14 27.93 -33.01
C SER A 98 -11.79 26.47 -32.69
N GLU A 99 -11.03 25.80 -33.56
CA GLU A 99 -10.58 24.42 -33.33
C GLU A 99 -9.65 24.31 -32.12
N VAL A 100 -8.70 25.23 -31.97
CA VAL A 100 -7.81 25.30 -30.81
C VAL A 100 -8.62 25.53 -29.53
N ARG A 101 -9.63 26.40 -29.56
CA ARG A 101 -10.52 26.64 -28.42
C ARG A 101 -11.31 25.39 -28.04
N GLY A 102 -11.83 24.67 -29.04
CA GLY A 102 -12.51 23.40 -28.85
C GLY A 102 -11.61 22.33 -28.22
N LEU A 103 -10.35 22.25 -28.67
CA LEU A 103 -9.36 21.35 -28.09
C LEU A 103 -9.04 21.71 -26.64
N ALA A 104 -8.85 23.00 -26.34
CA ALA A 104 -8.64 23.47 -24.98
C ALA A 104 -9.82 23.11 -24.06
N ALA A 105 -11.06 23.30 -24.52
CA ALA A 105 -12.25 22.93 -23.74
C ALA A 105 -12.27 21.42 -23.42
N ARG A 106 -11.98 20.55 -24.41
CA ARG A 106 -11.89 19.10 -24.19
C ARG A 106 -10.76 18.73 -23.23
N SER A 107 -9.58 19.36 -23.37
CA SER A 107 -8.46 19.13 -22.46
C SER A 107 -8.77 19.54 -21.02
N GLN A 108 -9.56 20.62 -20.83
CA GLN A 108 -9.99 21.04 -19.50
C GLN A 108 -10.93 20.02 -18.86
N GLN A 109 -11.87 19.46 -19.64
CA GLN A 109 -12.74 18.39 -19.16
C GLN A 109 -11.95 17.14 -18.77
N LEU A 110 -10.94 16.77 -19.56
CA LEU A 110 -10.05 15.65 -19.23
C LEU A 110 -9.26 15.90 -17.95
N SER A 111 -8.70 17.10 -17.78
CA SER A 111 -7.98 17.49 -16.56
C SER A 111 -8.90 17.45 -15.32
N ASN A 112 -10.16 17.86 -15.44
CA ASN A 112 -11.14 17.74 -14.36
C ASN A 112 -11.43 16.28 -14.03
N SER A 113 -11.68 15.43 -15.03
CA SER A 113 -11.89 13.99 -14.80
C SER A 113 -10.67 13.32 -14.16
N TYR A 114 -9.45 13.74 -14.54
CA TYR A 114 -8.22 13.22 -13.95
C TYR A 114 -8.08 13.64 -12.48
N ARG A 115 -8.44 14.89 -12.15
CA ARG A 115 -8.50 15.36 -10.76
C ARG A 115 -9.48 14.54 -9.92
N ASP A 116 -10.64 14.19 -10.46
CA ASP A 116 -11.61 13.35 -9.76
C ASP A 116 -11.08 11.93 -9.51
N SER A 117 -10.37 11.34 -10.49
CA SER A 117 -9.69 10.06 -10.31
C SER A 117 -8.61 10.14 -9.23
N LEU A 118 -7.81 11.21 -9.17
CA LEU A 118 -6.82 11.43 -8.11
C LEU A 118 -7.47 11.56 -6.72
N ASN A 119 -8.63 12.23 -6.62
CA ASN A 119 -9.39 12.28 -5.37
C ASN A 119 -9.85 10.88 -4.92
N ARG A 120 -10.32 10.04 -5.84
CA ARG A 120 -10.71 8.67 -5.52
C ARG A 120 -9.50 7.81 -5.12
N ASN A 121 -8.37 7.98 -5.80
CA ASN A 121 -7.13 7.29 -5.46
C ASN A 121 -6.69 7.61 -4.03
N ASP A 122 -6.79 8.87 -3.58
CA ASP A 122 -6.43 9.24 -2.21
C ASP A 122 -7.31 8.55 -1.16
N LEU A 123 -8.62 8.46 -1.43
CA LEU A 123 -9.54 7.75 -0.53
C LEU A 123 -9.18 6.26 -0.41
N VAL A 124 -8.94 5.60 -1.55
CA VAL A 124 -8.54 4.19 -1.59
C VAL A 124 -7.17 3.99 -0.93
N THR A 125 -6.24 4.92 -1.16
CA THR A 125 -4.88 4.88 -0.61
C THR A 125 -4.92 5.01 0.91
N ALA A 126 -5.73 5.93 1.44
CA ALA A 126 -5.90 6.12 2.88
C ALA A 126 -6.54 4.90 3.56
N ALA A 127 -7.60 4.33 2.97
CA ALA A 127 -8.25 3.13 3.50
C ALA A 127 -7.27 1.94 3.51
N THR A 128 -6.58 1.70 2.40
CA THR A 128 -5.59 0.63 2.28
C THR A 128 -4.45 0.79 3.29
N PHE A 129 -4.02 2.03 3.54
CA PHE A 129 -3.00 2.32 4.55
C PHE A 129 -3.47 1.98 5.97
N GLN A 130 -4.74 2.25 6.30
CA GLN A 130 -5.34 1.86 7.58
C GLN A 130 -5.40 0.33 7.73
N ASP A 131 -5.78 -0.39 6.68
CA ASP A 131 -5.83 -1.85 6.69
C ASP A 131 -4.44 -2.47 6.87
N ILE A 132 -3.42 -1.93 6.21
CA ILE A 132 -2.01 -2.34 6.39
C ILE A 132 -1.56 -2.10 7.84
N GLN A 133 -1.87 -0.93 8.41
CA GLN A 133 -1.52 -0.62 9.80
C GLN A 133 -2.22 -1.56 10.79
N ALA A 134 -3.50 -1.85 10.59
CA ALA A 134 -4.24 -2.79 11.41
C ALA A 134 -3.67 -4.21 11.31
N GLY A 135 -3.44 -4.70 10.09
CA GLY A 135 -2.85 -6.01 9.83
C GLY A 135 -1.45 -6.16 10.42
N GLY A 136 -0.62 -5.12 10.27
CA GLY A 136 0.72 -5.08 10.88
C GLY A 136 0.67 -5.23 12.41
N LYS A 137 -0.20 -4.47 13.08
CA LYS A 137 -0.40 -4.59 14.55
C LYS A 137 -0.88 -5.98 14.96
N MET A 138 -1.81 -6.57 14.21
CA MET A 138 -2.29 -7.94 14.47
C MET A 138 -1.16 -8.98 14.37
N ILE A 139 -0.27 -8.83 13.38
CA ILE A 139 0.87 -9.73 13.20
C ILE A 139 1.87 -9.57 14.34
N THR A 140 2.19 -8.33 14.73
CA THR A 140 3.08 -8.08 15.87
C THR A 140 2.52 -8.68 17.16
N ALA A 141 1.21 -8.56 17.40
CA ALA A 141 0.55 -9.18 18.56
C ALA A 141 0.58 -10.72 18.51
N ALA A 142 0.33 -11.31 17.34
CA ALA A 142 0.43 -12.75 17.13
C ALA A 142 1.86 -13.25 17.35
N LEU A 143 2.86 -12.54 16.84
CA LEU A 143 4.27 -12.86 17.01
C LEU A 143 4.67 -12.85 18.49
N ALA A 144 4.31 -11.79 19.24
CA ALA A 144 4.57 -11.71 20.68
C ALA A 144 3.95 -12.88 21.45
N THR A 145 2.74 -13.30 21.05
CA THR A 145 2.06 -14.46 21.65
C THR A 145 2.83 -15.75 21.38
N VAL A 146 3.23 -16.00 20.13
CA VAL A 146 4.00 -17.21 19.76
C VAL A 146 5.37 -17.24 20.45
N GLU A 147 6.07 -16.12 20.52
CA GLU A 147 7.36 -16.01 21.21
C GLU A 147 7.23 -16.29 22.72
N THR A 148 6.16 -15.78 23.35
CA THR A 148 5.85 -16.06 24.75
C THR A 148 5.61 -17.55 24.98
N LEU A 149 4.77 -18.20 24.16
CA LEU A 149 4.54 -19.63 24.27
C LEU A 149 5.82 -20.44 24.02
N ALA A 150 6.64 -20.04 23.05
CA ALA A 150 7.91 -20.70 22.76
C ALA A 150 8.87 -20.62 23.96
N GLY A 151 8.96 -19.46 24.62
CA GLY A 151 9.73 -19.28 25.85
C GLY A 151 9.23 -20.13 27.01
N GLN A 152 7.90 -20.21 27.21
CA GLN A 152 7.30 -21.08 28.23
C GLN A 152 7.60 -22.56 27.98
N LEU A 153 7.56 -23.00 26.72
CA LEU A 153 7.88 -24.38 26.36
C LEU A 153 9.35 -24.70 26.57
N HIS A 154 10.24 -23.74 26.25
CA HIS A 154 11.68 -23.88 26.50
C HIS A 154 11.98 -24.02 27.99
N ALA A 155 11.37 -23.17 28.83
CA ALA A 155 11.51 -23.25 30.28
C ALA A 155 11.01 -24.58 30.86
N ARG A 156 9.92 -25.16 30.32
CA ARG A 156 9.45 -26.50 30.70
C ARG A 156 10.42 -27.61 30.29
N LEU A 157 11.05 -27.50 29.12
CA LEU A 157 12.06 -28.46 28.66
C LEU A 157 13.31 -28.44 29.55
N GLU A 158 13.76 -27.26 29.98
CA GLU A 158 14.89 -27.11 30.92
C GLU A 158 14.53 -27.58 32.33
N GLY A 159 13.34 -27.21 32.83
CA GLY A 159 12.86 -27.64 34.14
C GLY A 159 12.61 -29.15 34.25
N ALA A 160 12.29 -29.83 33.15
CA ALA A 160 12.19 -31.29 33.08
C ALA A 160 13.55 -32.00 32.94
N ALA A 161 14.65 -31.25 32.74
CA ALA A 161 16.01 -31.78 32.66
C ALA A 161 16.77 -31.71 34.00
N ALA A 162 16.23 -31.00 34.99
CA ALA A 162 16.75 -30.86 36.35
C ALA A 162 16.05 -31.84 37.32
#